data_AF-A0A2K3MLQ8-F1
#
_entry.id   AF-A0A2K3MLQ8-F1
#
_cell.length_a   1.000
_cell.length_b   1.000
_cell.length_c   1.000
_cell.angle_alpha   90.00
_cell.angle_beta   90.00
_cell.angle_gamma   90.00
#
_symmetry.space_group_name_H-M   'P 1'
#
loop_
_entity.id
_entity.type
_entity.pdbx_description
1 polymer ?
#
loop_
_entity_poly.entity_id
_entity_poly.type
_entity_poly.pdbx_seq_one_letter_code
_entity_poly.pdbx_strand_id
1 'polypeptide(L)'
;MGNHVSFRPSDSTGKVIFLDGSVHEFDEQITVAELMMDHPQKVVVEFQSAVNQKRPTPLPADKKLEMKKIYLMLPVKQGKPI
;
A
#
# COMPACT_ATOMS: atom_id res chain seq x y z
N MET A 1 17.59 18.46 -5.17
CA MET A 1 16.73 17.50 -5.89
C MET A 1 15.57 17.17 -4.96
N GLY A 2 14.50 17.98 -5.03
CA GLY A 2 13.36 17.87 -4.13
C GLY A 2 12.36 16.87 -4.70
N ASN A 3 12.03 15.83 -3.93
CA ASN A 3 10.96 14.92 -4.30
C ASN A 3 9.64 15.63 -4.02
N HIS A 4 8.99 16.14 -5.07
CA HIS A 4 7.73 16.85 -4.96
C HIS A 4 6.64 15.80 -4.69
N VAL A 5 6.34 15.56 -3.42
CA VAL A 5 5.19 14.74 -3.03
C VAL A 5 3.96 15.56 -3.39
N SER A 6 3.37 15.26 -4.54
CA SER A 6 2.08 15.79 -4.95
C SER A 6 1.00 15.24 -4.01
N PHE A 7 0.90 15.80 -2.81
CA PHE A 7 -0.31 15.72 -2.01
C PHE A 7 -1.36 16.61 -2.71
N ARG A 8 -1.91 16.11 -3.82
CA ARG A 8 -3.19 16.60 -4.33
C ARG A 8 -4.26 15.91 -3.50
N PRO A 9 -5.02 16.64 -2.67
CA PRO A 9 -6.29 16.15 -2.17
C PRO A 9 -7.26 16.18 -3.34
N SER A 10 -7.09 15.27 -4.30
CA SER A 10 -8.08 15.04 -5.34
C SER A 10 -8.98 13.92 -4.83
N ASP A 11 -10.14 14.35 -4.36
CA ASP A 11 -11.31 13.57 -3.99
C ASP A 11 -11.41 12.26 -4.78
N SER A 12 -11.59 11.15 -4.05
CA SER A 12 -12.10 9.83 -4.52
C SER A 12 -11.14 8.79 -5.12
N THR A 13 -9.83 8.98 -5.12
CA THR A 13 -8.86 7.97 -5.62
C THR A 13 -7.99 7.42 -4.50
N GLY A 14 -7.93 6.09 -4.36
CA GLY A 14 -7.09 5.45 -3.35
C GLY A 14 -5.63 5.41 -3.78
N LYS A 15 -4.72 5.39 -2.80
CA LYS A 15 -3.28 5.49 -3.09
C LYS A 15 -2.51 4.37 -2.40
N VAL A 16 -1.59 3.75 -3.13
CA VAL A 16 -0.59 2.82 -2.59
C VAL A 16 0.79 3.40 -2.78
N ILE A 17 1.53 3.54 -1.70
CA ILE A 17 2.91 4.05 -1.71
C ILE A 17 3.86 2.85 -1.64
N PHE A 18 4.79 2.74 -2.57
CA PHE A 18 5.88 1.78 -2.50
C PHE A 18 7.02 2.32 -1.65
N LEU A 19 7.80 1.42 -1.04
CA LEU A 19 9.02 1.77 -0.31
C LEU A 19 10.10 2.47 -1.16
N ASP A 20 10.03 2.33 -2.47
CA ASP A 20 10.88 3.03 -3.44
C ASP A 20 10.49 4.52 -3.58
N GLY A 21 9.38 4.95 -2.97
CA GLY A 21 8.84 6.30 -3.10
C GLY A 21 7.90 6.48 -4.30
N SER A 22 7.72 5.43 -5.10
CA SER A 22 6.72 5.39 -6.16
C SER A 22 5.31 5.34 -5.57
N VAL A 23 4.35 6.04 -6.19
CA VAL A 23 2.94 6.05 -5.76
C VAL A 23 2.08 5.50 -6.89
N HIS A 24 1.20 4.57 -6.55
CA HIS A 24 0.19 4.01 -7.43
C HIS A 24 -1.18 4.50 -6.99
N GLU A 25 -1.88 5.16 -7.90
CA GLU A 25 -3.22 5.70 -7.67
C GLU A 25 -4.23 4.79 -8.36
N PHE A 26 -5.32 4.46 -7.68
CA PHE A 26 -6.38 3.61 -8.23
C PHE A 26 -7.74 4.30 -8.07
N ASP A 27 -8.43 4.47 -9.20
CA ASP A 27 -9.74 5.13 -9.28
C ASP A 27 -10.90 4.15 -9.07
N GLU A 28 -10.61 2.85 -8.92
CA GLU A 28 -11.59 1.78 -8.69
C GLU A 28 -11.25 0.96 -7.45
N GLN A 29 -12.25 0.33 -6.82
CA GLN A 29 -12.02 -0.52 -5.64
C GLN A 29 -11.33 -1.82 -6.04
N ILE A 30 -10.00 -1.80 -6.05
CA ILE A 30 -9.18 -2.99 -6.30
C ILE A 30 -9.01 -3.82 -5.02
N THR A 31 -8.87 -5.12 -5.17
CA THR A 31 -8.53 -6.01 -4.05
C THR A 31 -7.03 -6.01 -3.77
N VAL A 32 -6.67 -6.31 -2.52
CA VAL A 32 -5.27 -6.56 -2.15
C VAL A 32 -4.69 -7.70 -2.98
N ALA A 33 -5.47 -8.74 -3.25
CA ALA A 33 -5.07 -9.86 -4.11
C ALA A 33 -4.65 -9.38 -5.51
N GLU A 34 -5.45 -8.55 -6.17
CA GLU A 34 -5.14 -8.01 -7.50
C GLU A 34 -3.84 -7.20 -7.47
N LEU A 35 -3.69 -6.31 -6.49
CA LEU A 35 -2.46 -5.53 -6.33
C LEU A 35 -1.24 -6.42 -6.02
N MET A 36 -1.43 -7.52 -5.28
CA MET A 36 -0.39 -8.50 -4.98
C MET A 36 -0.09 -9.43 -6.15
N MET A 37 -1.01 -9.67 -7.10
CA MET A 37 -0.72 -10.47 -8.30
C MET A 37 0.35 -9.79 -9.17
N ASP A 38 0.30 -8.47 -9.29
CA ASP A 38 1.34 -7.67 -9.95
C ASP A 38 2.66 -7.65 -9.14
N HIS A 39 2.56 -7.87 -7.83
CA HIS A 39 3.66 -7.75 -6.88
C HIS A 39 3.66 -8.88 -5.83
N PRO A 40 3.95 -10.13 -6.23
CA PRO A 40 3.72 -11.33 -5.39
C PRO A 40 4.57 -11.39 -4.12
N GLN A 41 5.65 -10.62 -4.06
CA GLN A 41 6.58 -10.57 -2.91
C GLN A 41 6.40 -9.31 -2.05
N LYS A 42 5.27 -8.62 -2.17
CA LYS A 42 4.98 -7.43 -1.38
C LYS A 42 3.61 -7.56 -0.71
N VAL A 43 3.49 -7.04 0.51
CA VAL A 43 2.25 -6.96 1.28
C VAL A 43 1.77 -5.53 1.36
N VAL A 44 0.45 -5.37 1.39
CA VAL A 44 -0.20 -4.07 1.52
C VAL A 44 -0.58 -3.86 2.98
N VAL A 45 -0.22 -2.72 3.54
CA VAL A 45 -0.57 -2.31 4.90
C VAL A 45 -1.25 -0.94 4.85
N GLU A 46 -2.14 -0.66 5.79
CA GLU A 46 -2.74 0.67 5.89
C GLU A 46 -1.73 1.67 6.45
N PHE A 47 -1.59 2.85 5.83
CA PHE A 47 -0.61 3.86 6.24
C PHE A 47 -0.84 4.33 7.68
N GLN A 48 -2.09 4.52 8.09
CA GLN A 48 -2.42 4.90 9.47
C GLN A 48 -2.02 3.81 10.47
N SER A 49 -2.26 2.54 10.16
CA SER A 49 -1.80 1.41 10.99
C SER A 49 -0.27 1.35 11.04
N ALA A 50 0.42 1.60 9.93
CA ALA A 50 1.88 1.60 9.86
C ALA A 50 2.54 2.75 10.64
N VAL A 51 1.94 3.93 10.66
CA VAL A 51 2.46 5.11 11.38
C VAL A 51 2.08 5.07 12.87
N ASN A 52 0.87 4.61 13.19
CA ASN A 52 0.34 4.65 14.56
C ASN A 52 0.72 3.39 15.38
N GLN A 53 1.03 2.27 14.74
CA GLN A 53 1.39 1.02 15.43
C GLN A 53 2.83 0.60 15.15
N LYS A 54 3.51 0.10 16.19
CA LYS A 54 4.89 -0.42 16.14
C LYS A 54 5.07 -1.59 15.15
N ARG A 55 3.98 -2.23 14.72
CA ARG A 55 3.95 -3.30 13.72
C ARG A 55 2.76 -3.05 12.78
N PRO A 56 3.00 -2.76 11.49
CA PRO A 56 1.91 -2.68 10.52
C PRO A 56 1.27 -4.05 10.34
N THR A 57 -0.06 -4.10 10.38
CA THR A 57 -0.80 -5.35 10.13
C THR A 57 -1.00 -5.50 8.62
N PRO A 58 -0.54 -6.59 8.00
CA PRO A 58 -0.80 -6.86 6.58
C PRO A 58 -2.31 -7.03 6.35
N LEU A 59 -2.80 -6.44 5.27
CA LEU A 59 -4.20 -6.59 4.86
C LEU A 59 -4.41 -7.97 4.21
N PRO A 60 -5.56 -8.61 4.45
CA PRO A 60 -5.88 -9.88 3.81
C PRO A 60 -6.13 -9.68 2.31
N ALA A 61 -5.84 -10.71 1.52
CA ALA A 61 -5.94 -10.67 0.05
C ALA A 61 -7.37 -10.34 -0.43
N ASP A 62 -8.39 -10.82 0.28
CA ASP A 62 -9.81 -10.58 -0.02
C ASP A 62 -10.30 -9.17 0.31
N LYS A 63 -9.46 -8.35 0.99
CA LYS A 63 -9.83 -6.99 1.35
C LYS A 63 -9.83 -6.11 0.10
N LYS A 64 -10.91 -5.34 -0.06
CA LYS A 64 -10.97 -4.23 -1.04
C LYS A 64 -10.28 -3.00 -0.48
N LEU A 65 -9.43 -2.37 -1.28
CA LEU A 65 -8.79 -1.11 -0.94
C LEU A 65 -9.79 0.04 -1.04
N GLU A 66 -9.82 0.87 0.00
CA GLU A 66 -10.72 2.00 0.09
C GLU A 66 -10.10 3.22 -0.58
N MET A 67 -10.87 3.87 -1.45
CA MET A 67 -10.42 5.04 -2.20
C MET A 67 -10.08 6.26 -1.34
N LYS A 68 -10.56 6.32 -0.09
CA LYS A 68 -10.28 7.43 0.83
C LYS A 68 -9.08 7.16 1.73
N LYS A 69 -8.38 6.05 1.51
CA LYS A 69 -7.29 5.59 2.36
C LYS A 69 -5.99 5.50 1.58
N ILE A 70 -4.92 5.69 2.34
CA ILE A 70 -3.56 5.55 1.88
C ILE A 70 -3.03 4.22 2.40
N TYR A 71 -2.47 3.44 1.50
CA TYR A 71 -1.84 2.16 1.77
C TYR A 71 -0.35 2.24 1.46
N LEU A 72 0.42 1.37 2.11
CA LEU A 72 1.85 1.24 1.92
C LEU A 72 2.15 -0.19 1.49
N MET A 73 2.99 -0.35 0.49
CA MET A 73 3.40 -1.64 -0.01
C MET A 73 4.80 -1.97 0.49
N LEU A 74 4.88 -3.00 1.32
CA LEU A 74 6.09 -3.43 2.00
C LEU A 74 6.59 -4.77 1.43
N PRO A 75 7.88 -4.94 1.13
CA PRO A 75 8.41 -6.24 0.74
C PRO A 75 8.29 -7.19 1.93
N VAL A 76 7.75 -8.37 1.70
CA VAL A 76 7.83 -9.44 2.68
C VAL A 76 9.25 -9.99 2.67
N LYS A 77 10.02 -9.68 3.72
CA LYS A 77 11.21 -10.47 4.01
C LYS A 77 10.74 -11.84 4.47
N GLN A 78 10.77 -12.82 3.57
CA GLN A 78 10.71 -14.22 3.99
C GLN A 78 11.80 -14.40 5.05
N GLY A 79 11.40 -14.84 6.25
CA GLY A 79 12.37 -15.31 7.23
C GLY A 79 13.24 -16.36 6.54
N LYS A 80 14.55 -16.32 6.81
CA LYS A 80 15.49 -17.31 6.28
C LYS A 80 14.88 -18.71 6.41
N PRO A 81 14.90 -19.54 5.35
CA PRO A 81 14.56 -20.94 5.51
C PRO A 81 15.47 -21.51 6.61
N ILE A 82 14.86 -22.14 7.61
CA ILE A 82 15.55 -22.94 8.62
C ILE A 82 15.96 -24.28 8.02
#